data_AF-A0A260Z9Z1-F1
#
_entry.id   AF-A0A260Z9Z1-F1
#
_cell.length_a   1.000
_cell.length_b   1.000
_cell.length_c   1.000
_cell.angle_alpha   90.00
_cell.angle_beta   90.00
_cell.angle_gamma   90.00
#
_symmetry.space_group_name_H-M   'P 1'
#
loop_
_entity.id
_entity.type
_entity.pdbx_description
1 polymer ?
#
loop_
_entity_poly.entity_id
_entity_poly.type
_entity_poly.pdbx_seq_one_letter_code
_entity_poly.pdbx_strand_id
1 'polypeptide(L)'
;MAKSTSLATMDSDTLAAAVKAAGAGAPNTSSGASQNSSPPAATPTTQTASTVTPTTSSTTATPFTEQAKAVLTQLVKTSKMSRSRGSGLAEKPEVQLLIDKDLFLIQSDRRTKMNPIQQLQLIRILAQFFLERVDDGHRYAYFEAIFLGRADDITLHEYRLSVMFQLVSFSIQYPVVQILNHVMGWLCQLKSEEQQKLYSDRLIDMIVEHFVRLSNEENKLNEYLHPLENSCSEFCALFVARAPLYGALSPPMIELFNRFCSRNMQFVLRHFRDTPWLGNEFAEKVFPKLVEHILSDETEDSDNLSSCVCYFLFRWHLDVLATAERKGPTKRLEISFSLLIIHGQKEELAAIGASTKCDEAIRKELQRLEVPEDFKPVVLMLCSEGVKNNPQGVIDAISELHLARELEQMA
;
A
#
# COMPACT_ATOMS: atom_id res chain seq x y z
N MET A 1 -29.60 24.74 12.68
CA MET A 1 -30.34 24.35 11.46
C MET A 1 -29.42 23.46 10.63
N ALA A 2 -29.71 22.16 10.59
CA ALA A 2 -28.89 21.16 9.94
C ALA A 2 -29.20 21.08 8.44
N LYS A 3 -28.18 21.09 7.58
CA LYS A 3 -28.28 20.64 6.19
C LYS A 3 -27.59 19.29 6.08
N SER A 4 -28.42 18.28 5.82
CA SER A 4 -28.06 16.91 5.46
C SER A 4 -27.56 16.88 4.02
N THR A 5 -26.38 16.33 3.79
CA THR A 5 -25.85 16.06 2.44
C THR A 5 -25.87 14.54 2.20
N SER A 6 -26.62 14.18 1.16
CA SER A 6 -26.96 12.84 0.72
C SER A 6 -25.73 12.02 0.28
N LEU A 7 -25.64 10.78 0.76
CA LEU A 7 -24.82 9.72 0.16
C LEU A 7 -25.29 9.50 -1.29
N ALA A 8 -24.39 9.61 -2.27
CA ALA A 8 -24.65 9.17 -3.63
C ALA A 8 -24.40 7.65 -3.70
N THR A 9 -25.46 6.87 -3.76
CA THR A 9 -25.42 5.45 -4.11
C THR A 9 -25.04 5.31 -5.59
N MET A 10 -23.94 4.60 -5.88
CA MET A 10 -23.55 4.24 -7.24
C MET A 10 -24.63 3.35 -7.88
N ASP A 11 -25.00 3.71 -9.11
CA ASP A 11 -26.09 3.09 -9.87
C ASP A 11 -25.63 1.75 -10.50
N SER A 12 -26.45 0.71 -10.33
CA SER A 12 -26.24 -0.65 -10.82
C SER A 12 -26.08 -0.70 -12.35
N ASP A 13 -26.58 0.30 -13.04
CA ASP A 13 -26.57 0.39 -14.50
C ASP A 13 -25.20 0.75 -15.07
N THR A 14 -24.33 1.43 -14.30
CA THR A 14 -22.96 1.75 -14.75
C THR A 14 -22.08 0.51 -14.79
N LEU A 15 -22.29 -0.43 -13.86
CA LEU A 15 -21.59 -1.72 -13.83
C LEU A 15 -22.08 -2.66 -14.95
N ALA A 16 -23.37 -2.61 -15.30
CA ALA A 16 -23.94 -3.38 -16.40
C ALA A 16 -23.47 -2.89 -17.78
N ALA A 17 -23.27 -1.57 -17.95
CA ALA A 17 -22.75 -0.98 -19.19
C ALA A 17 -21.30 -1.40 -19.47
N ALA A 18 -20.45 -1.49 -18.45
CA ALA A 18 -19.06 -1.94 -18.58
C ALA A 18 -18.95 -3.42 -19.00
N VAL A 19 -19.87 -4.27 -18.56
CA VAL A 19 -19.93 -5.70 -18.95
C VAL A 19 -20.30 -5.86 -20.44
N LYS A 20 -21.10 -4.95 -20.99
CA LYS A 20 -21.55 -5.00 -22.39
C LYS A 20 -20.49 -4.50 -23.37
N ALA A 21 -19.66 -3.53 -22.96
CA ALA A 21 -18.57 -3.00 -23.78
C ALA A 21 -17.38 -3.98 -23.92
N ALA A 22 -17.12 -4.80 -22.90
CA ALA A 22 -16.02 -5.78 -22.92
C ALA A 22 -16.33 -7.07 -23.72
N GLY A 23 -17.58 -7.28 -24.16
CA GLY A 23 -18.03 -8.50 -24.84
C GLY A 23 -18.27 -8.38 -26.36
N ALA A 24 -18.12 -7.19 -26.94
CA ALA A 24 -18.36 -6.97 -28.37
C ALA A 24 -17.03 -6.82 -29.12
N GLY A 25 -16.54 -7.92 -29.68
CA GLY A 25 -15.47 -7.88 -30.68
C GLY A 25 -15.93 -7.08 -31.90
N ALA A 26 -15.21 -6.00 -32.22
CA ALA A 26 -15.44 -5.22 -33.43
C ALA A 26 -15.04 -6.04 -34.67
N PRO A 27 -15.85 -6.05 -35.75
CA PRO A 27 -15.52 -6.77 -36.97
C PRO A 27 -14.57 -5.95 -37.86
N ASN A 28 -13.54 -6.61 -38.37
CA ASN A 28 -12.65 -6.11 -39.41
C ASN A 28 -13.44 -5.70 -40.66
N THR A 29 -13.30 -4.45 -41.08
CA THR A 29 -13.71 -3.94 -42.39
C THR A 29 -12.49 -3.87 -43.32
N SER A 30 -12.44 -4.77 -44.31
CA SER A 30 -11.66 -4.54 -45.52
C SER A 30 -12.51 -4.93 -46.74
N SER A 31 -12.86 -3.90 -47.51
CA SER A 31 -13.61 -3.92 -48.76
C SER A 31 -12.85 -4.61 -49.91
N GLY A 32 -13.54 -5.44 -50.69
CA GLY A 32 -13.00 -6.03 -51.92
C GLY A 32 -14.03 -6.87 -52.69
N ALA A 33 -14.85 -6.18 -53.48
CA ALA A 33 -15.61 -6.57 -54.69
C ALA A 33 -15.87 -8.06 -55.06
N SER A 34 -17.16 -8.32 -55.32
CA SER A 34 -17.72 -8.97 -56.53
C SER A 34 -17.96 -10.49 -56.61
N GLN A 35 -19.24 -10.78 -56.91
CA GLN A 35 -19.83 -11.84 -57.76
C GLN A 35 -20.32 -13.17 -57.16
N ASN A 36 -21.65 -13.30 -57.19
CA ASN A 36 -22.50 -14.46 -57.56
C ASN A 36 -21.90 -15.88 -57.52
N SER A 37 -22.57 -16.79 -56.79
CA SER A 37 -23.50 -17.80 -57.34
C SER A 37 -23.73 -18.97 -56.35
N SER A 38 -24.98 -19.38 -56.20
CA SER A 38 -25.41 -20.65 -55.56
C SER A 38 -25.60 -21.75 -56.64
N PRO A 39 -26.06 -22.96 -56.28
CA PRO A 39 -25.33 -24.17 -55.85
C PRO A 39 -25.49 -25.31 -56.93
N PRO A 40 -25.22 -26.63 -56.72
CA PRO A 40 -26.08 -27.51 -55.91
C PRO A 40 -25.44 -28.77 -55.28
N ALA A 41 -26.30 -29.50 -54.56
CA ALA A 41 -26.17 -30.74 -53.78
C ALA A 41 -25.52 -31.98 -54.44
N ALA A 42 -25.05 -32.92 -53.59
CA ALA A 42 -25.24 -34.36 -53.75
C ALA A 42 -24.97 -35.16 -52.44
N THR A 43 -25.97 -35.89 -51.97
CA THR A 43 -25.90 -37.17 -51.21
C THR A 43 -26.11 -38.33 -52.22
N PRO A 44 -26.04 -39.64 -51.87
CA PRO A 44 -25.62 -40.36 -50.64
C PRO A 44 -24.69 -41.58 -50.94
N THR A 45 -24.17 -42.30 -49.92
CA THR A 45 -24.31 -43.78 -49.81
C THR A 45 -23.72 -44.37 -48.52
N THR A 46 -24.36 -45.46 -48.14
CA THR A 46 -24.37 -46.27 -46.92
C THR A 46 -23.12 -47.14 -46.73
N GLN A 47 -22.70 -47.37 -45.47
CA GLN A 47 -22.34 -48.73 -44.99
C GLN A 47 -22.24 -48.79 -43.46
N THR A 48 -22.87 -49.83 -42.93
CA THR A 48 -23.06 -50.26 -41.53
C THR A 48 -21.84 -51.00 -40.95
N ALA A 49 -21.49 -50.76 -39.68
CA ALA A 49 -21.13 -51.81 -38.71
C ALA A 49 -20.94 -51.22 -37.29
N SER A 50 -21.26 -52.04 -36.30
CA SER A 50 -21.59 -51.73 -34.92
C SER A 50 -20.38 -51.58 -33.97
N THR A 51 -20.70 -51.16 -32.74
CA THR A 51 -19.96 -51.38 -31.47
C THR A 51 -18.73 -50.50 -31.19
N VAL A 52 -18.88 -49.48 -30.35
CA VAL A 52 -18.62 -49.46 -28.88
C VAL A 52 -18.77 -48.00 -28.47
N THR A 53 -19.75 -47.68 -27.62
CA THR A 53 -19.94 -46.34 -27.08
C THR A 53 -18.85 -46.07 -26.04
N PRO A 54 -17.90 -45.14 -26.23
CA PRO A 54 -17.24 -44.54 -25.08
C PRO A 54 -18.27 -43.59 -24.48
N THR A 55 -18.65 -43.82 -23.22
CA THR A 55 -19.35 -42.82 -22.43
C THR A 55 -18.39 -41.65 -22.24
N THR A 56 -18.34 -40.75 -23.22
CA THR A 56 -17.76 -39.44 -23.06
C THR A 56 -18.66 -38.71 -22.06
N SER A 57 -18.25 -38.73 -20.79
CA SER A 57 -18.66 -37.71 -19.86
C SER A 57 -18.23 -36.37 -20.46
N SER A 58 -19.16 -35.71 -21.14
CA SER A 58 -18.99 -34.31 -21.56
C SER A 58 -19.03 -33.47 -20.29
N THR A 59 -17.93 -33.44 -19.55
CA THR A 59 -17.63 -32.36 -18.62
C THR A 59 -17.46 -31.12 -19.48
N THR A 60 -18.55 -30.37 -19.66
CA THR A 60 -18.47 -28.95 -19.98
C THR A 60 -17.45 -28.35 -19.02
N ALA A 61 -16.29 -27.93 -19.55
CA ALA A 61 -15.25 -27.33 -18.73
C ALA A 61 -15.89 -26.16 -17.97
N THR A 62 -15.96 -26.27 -16.64
CA THR A 62 -16.52 -25.20 -15.82
C THR A 62 -15.67 -23.97 -16.05
N PRO A 63 -16.25 -22.81 -16.42
CA PRO A 63 -15.48 -21.58 -16.56
C PRO A 63 -14.69 -21.31 -15.28
N PHE A 64 -13.42 -20.92 -15.40
CA PHE A 64 -12.53 -20.69 -14.26
C PHE A 64 -13.18 -19.83 -13.16
N THR A 65 -13.95 -18.81 -13.55
CA THR A 65 -14.70 -17.95 -12.63
C THR A 65 -15.62 -18.71 -11.69
N GLU A 66 -16.37 -19.69 -12.20
CA GLU A 66 -17.32 -20.47 -11.39
C GLU A 66 -16.59 -21.48 -10.50
N GLN A 67 -15.48 -22.05 -11.00
CA GLN A 67 -14.60 -22.90 -10.21
C GLN A 67 -14.00 -22.13 -9.01
N ALA A 68 -13.42 -20.95 -9.25
CA ALA A 68 -12.84 -20.11 -8.20
C ALA A 68 -13.88 -19.70 -7.14
N LYS A 69 -15.09 -19.29 -7.57
CA LYS A 69 -16.20 -18.99 -6.65
C LYS A 69 -16.63 -20.20 -5.82
N ALA A 70 -16.65 -21.39 -6.41
CA ALA A 70 -16.98 -22.63 -5.71
C ALA A 70 -15.95 -22.94 -4.61
N VAL A 71 -14.65 -22.78 -4.91
CA VAL A 71 -13.57 -22.95 -3.92
C VAL A 71 -13.72 -21.98 -2.76
N LEU A 72 -13.96 -20.69 -3.04
CA LEU A 72 -14.15 -19.67 -2.01
C LEU A 72 -15.40 -19.94 -1.15
N THR A 73 -16.47 -20.43 -1.77
CA THR A 73 -17.68 -20.86 -1.05
C THR A 73 -17.40 -22.05 -0.14
N GLN A 74 -16.62 -23.02 -0.61
CA GLN A 74 -16.20 -24.17 0.18
C GLN A 74 -15.29 -23.74 1.34
N LEU A 75 -14.37 -22.79 1.13
CA LEU A 75 -13.50 -22.22 2.16
C LEU A 75 -14.32 -21.63 3.32
N VAL A 76 -15.35 -20.85 3.00
CA VAL A 76 -16.28 -20.27 3.99
C VAL A 76 -17.02 -21.37 4.76
N LYS A 77 -17.51 -22.40 4.08
CA LYS A 77 -18.18 -23.55 4.73
C LYS A 77 -17.23 -24.28 5.69
N THR A 78 -16.02 -24.56 5.26
CA THR A 78 -14.99 -25.24 6.06
C THR A 78 -14.62 -24.42 7.29
N SER A 79 -14.46 -23.10 7.15
CA SER A 79 -14.20 -22.20 8.28
C SER A 79 -15.32 -22.25 9.32
N LYS A 80 -16.58 -22.13 8.89
CA LYS A 80 -17.75 -22.16 9.79
C LYS A 80 -17.96 -23.50 10.50
N MET A 81 -17.56 -24.61 9.89
CA MET A 81 -17.60 -25.93 10.52
C MET A 81 -16.45 -26.16 11.50
N SER A 82 -15.34 -25.43 11.35
CA SER A 82 -14.13 -25.62 12.14
C SER A 82 -14.09 -24.83 13.46
N ARG A 83 -15.23 -24.71 14.15
CA ARG A 83 -15.37 -23.94 15.43
C ARG A 83 -14.65 -24.55 16.64
N SER A 84 -13.99 -25.70 16.47
CA SER A 84 -13.23 -26.39 17.51
C SER A 84 -11.75 -26.00 17.43
N ARG A 85 -11.04 -25.99 18.57
CA ARG A 85 -9.62 -25.61 18.84
C ARG A 85 -8.55 -26.36 18.02
N GLY A 86 -8.79 -26.62 16.74
CA GLY A 86 -7.84 -27.21 15.81
C GLY A 86 -6.96 -26.15 15.13
N SER A 87 -6.00 -26.65 14.34
CA SER A 87 -5.10 -25.88 13.49
C SER A 87 -5.83 -24.84 12.61
N GLY A 88 -5.17 -23.72 12.34
CA GLY A 88 -5.73 -22.63 11.54
C GLY A 88 -6.14 -23.09 10.14
N LEU A 89 -7.04 -22.34 9.48
CA LEU A 89 -7.51 -22.70 8.13
C LEU A 89 -6.36 -22.80 7.10
N ALA A 90 -5.32 -21.99 7.29
CA ALA A 90 -4.10 -22.01 6.49
C ALA A 90 -3.25 -23.28 6.67
N GLU A 91 -3.37 -23.96 7.81
CA GLU A 91 -2.57 -25.13 8.17
C GLU A 91 -3.20 -26.45 7.70
N LYS A 92 -4.44 -26.41 7.19
CA LYS A 92 -5.19 -27.59 6.76
C LYS A 92 -4.76 -28.06 5.37
N PRO A 93 -4.14 -29.25 5.22
CA PRO A 93 -3.64 -29.72 3.93
C PRO A 93 -4.73 -29.83 2.86
N GLU A 94 -5.92 -30.28 3.21
CA GLU A 94 -7.06 -30.42 2.29
C GLU A 94 -7.54 -29.07 1.75
N VAL A 95 -7.47 -28.01 2.57
CA VAL A 95 -7.81 -26.64 2.15
C VAL A 95 -6.73 -26.11 1.23
N GLN A 96 -5.46 -26.34 1.56
CA GLN A 96 -4.35 -25.87 0.73
C GLN A 96 -4.32 -26.57 -0.63
N LEU A 97 -4.60 -27.87 -0.69
CA LEU A 97 -4.72 -28.62 -1.95
C LEU A 97 -5.85 -28.09 -2.84
N LEU A 98 -7.01 -27.78 -2.25
CA LEU A 98 -8.14 -27.19 -2.97
C LEU A 98 -7.79 -25.82 -3.54
N ILE A 99 -7.16 -24.96 -2.73
CA ILE A 99 -6.74 -23.62 -3.14
C ILE A 99 -5.68 -23.69 -4.25
N ASP A 100 -4.65 -24.52 -4.09
CA ASP A 100 -3.60 -24.67 -5.11
C ASP A 100 -4.17 -25.12 -6.44
N LYS A 101 -4.96 -26.20 -6.43
CA LYS A 101 -5.48 -26.82 -7.65
C LYS A 101 -6.55 -26.00 -8.34
N ASP A 102 -7.55 -25.51 -7.60
CA ASP A 102 -8.79 -25.01 -8.19
C ASP A 102 -8.93 -23.48 -8.11
N LEU A 103 -8.16 -22.81 -7.24
CA LEU A 103 -8.12 -21.33 -7.16
C LEU A 103 -6.90 -20.76 -7.92
N PHE A 104 -5.71 -21.30 -7.66
CA PHE A 104 -4.46 -20.84 -8.29
C PHE A 104 -4.04 -21.65 -9.52
N LEU A 105 -4.77 -22.71 -9.86
CA LEU A 105 -4.50 -23.60 -10.98
C LEU A 105 -3.08 -24.19 -10.99
N ILE A 106 -2.49 -24.38 -9.82
CA ILE A 106 -1.18 -25.01 -9.64
C ILE A 106 -1.34 -26.51 -9.85
N GLN A 107 -0.78 -27.00 -10.94
CA GLN A 107 -0.78 -28.44 -11.26
C GLN A 107 0.27 -29.20 -10.45
N SER A 108 0.17 -30.54 -10.45
CA SER A 108 1.09 -31.44 -9.75
C SER A 108 2.54 -31.29 -10.19
N ASP A 109 2.78 -30.79 -11.41
CA ASP A 109 4.11 -30.50 -11.93
C ASP A 109 4.75 -29.21 -11.38
N ARG A 110 3.96 -28.40 -10.65
CA ARG A 110 4.34 -27.12 -10.01
C ARG A 110 4.93 -26.08 -10.98
N ARG A 111 4.79 -26.29 -12.28
CA ARG A 111 5.34 -25.42 -13.33
C ARG A 111 4.27 -24.61 -14.02
N THR A 112 3.06 -25.16 -14.11
CA THR A 112 1.94 -24.49 -14.75
C THR A 112 1.39 -23.39 -13.85
N LYS A 113 1.47 -22.14 -14.31
CA LYS A 113 0.91 -20.95 -13.66
C LYS A 113 -0.30 -20.46 -14.44
N MET A 114 -1.19 -19.72 -13.78
CA MET A 114 -2.26 -19.00 -14.47
C MET A 114 -1.69 -18.05 -15.52
N ASN A 115 -2.37 -17.96 -16.66
CA ASN A 115 -2.08 -16.91 -17.64
C ASN A 115 -2.56 -15.53 -17.13
N PRO A 116 -2.13 -14.41 -17.75
CA PRO A 116 -2.49 -13.07 -17.26
C PRO A 116 -4.00 -12.80 -17.20
N ILE A 117 -4.79 -13.37 -18.12
CA ILE A 117 -6.26 -13.20 -18.14
C ILE A 117 -6.89 -13.91 -16.95
N GLN A 118 -6.47 -15.15 -16.68
CA GLN A 118 -6.93 -15.93 -15.52
C GLN A 118 -6.52 -15.24 -14.21
N GLN A 119 -5.30 -14.70 -14.14
CA GLN A 119 -4.83 -13.96 -12.98
C GLN A 119 -5.69 -12.71 -12.72
N LEU A 120 -6.01 -11.93 -13.76
CA LEU A 120 -6.91 -10.78 -13.64
C LEU A 120 -8.33 -11.19 -13.22
N GLN A 121 -8.86 -12.29 -13.78
CA GLN A 121 -10.14 -12.85 -13.37
C GLN A 121 -10.14 -13.24 -11.90
N LEU A 122 -9.08 -13.91 -11.42
CA LEU A 122 -8.93 -14.28 -10.03
C LEU A 122 -8.89 -13.05 -9.13
N ILE A 123 -8.09 -12.03 -9.47
CA ILE A 123 -7.99 -10.78 -8.71
C ILE A 123 -9.37 -10.15 -8.55
N ARG A 124 -10.15 -10.04 -9.63
CA ARG A 124 -11.51 -9.50 -9.58
C ARG A 124 -12.43 -10.32 -8.68
N ILE A 125 -12.34 -11.65 -8.74
CA ILE A 125 -13.15 -12.55 -7.91
C ILE A 125 -12.78 -12.40 -6.43
N LEU A 126 -11.48 -12.31 -6.12
CA LEU A 126 -10.99 -12.14 -4.75
C LEU A 126 -11.38 -10.77 -4.18
N ALA A 127 -11.26 -9.69 -4.97
CA ALA A 127 -11.71 -8.36 -4.56
C ALA A 127 -13.20 -8.36 -4.19
N GLN A 128 -14.05 -8.93 -5.05
CA GLN A 128 -15.47 -9.08 -4.77
C GLN A 128 -15.72 -9.95 -3.52
N PHE A 129 -14.98 -11.05 -3.37
CA PHE A 129 -15.12 -11.95 -2.24
C PHE A 129 -14.86 -11.27 -0.89
N PHE A 130 -13.82 -10.43 -0.81
CA PHE A 130 -13.48 -9.68 0.40
C PHE A 130 -14.43 -8.49 0.62
N LEU A 131 -14.89 -7.83 -0.45
CA LEU A 131 -15.87 -6.75 -0.36
C LEU A 131 -17.21 -7.21 0.22
N GLU A 132 -17.68 -8.39 -0.16
CA GLU A 132 -18.92 -9.00 0.38
C GLU A 132 -18.80 -9.44 1.85
N ARG A 133 -17.59 -9.43 2.42
CA ARG A 133 -17.26 -10.00 3.74
C ARG A 133 -16.61 -9.00 4.68
N VAL A 134 -16.85 -7.71 4.47
CA VAL A 134 -16.32 -6.64 5.34
C VAL A 134 -16.66 -6.90 6.81
N ASP A 135 -17.88 -7.37 7.10
CA ASP A 135 -18.34 -7.65 8.47
C ASP A 135 -18.15 -9.11 8.93
N ASP A 136 -17.52 -9.98 8.12
CA ASP A 136 -17.26 -11.36 8.51
C ASP A 136 -16.04 -11.44 9.45
N GLY A 137 -16.25 -11.85 10.71
CA GLY A 137 -15.18 -12.02 11.69
C GLY A 137 -14.09 -13.03 11.28
N HIS A 138 -14.35 -13.91 10.32
CA HIS A 138 -13.38 -14.88 9.79
C HIS A 138 -12.58 -14.36 8.59
N ARG A 139 -12.78 -13.12 8.15
CA ARG A 139 -12.14 -12.55 6.95
C ARG A 139 -10.61 -12.69 6.92
N TYR A 140 -9.95 -12.48 8.06
CA TYR A 140 -8.50 -12.64 8.16
C TYR A 140 -8.07 -14.10 8.00
N ALA A 141 -8.82 -15.06 8.56
CA ALA A 141 -8.52 -16.47 8.38
C ALA A 141 -8.64 -16.93 6.91
N TYR A 142 -9.56 -16.32 6.13
CA TYR A 142 -9.61 -16.55 4.68
C TYR A 142 -8.37 -15.96 3.98
N PHE A 143 -7.99 -14.73 4.33
CA PHE A 143 -6.78 -14.10 3.83
C PHE A 143 -5.54 -14.95 4.09
N GLU A 144 -5.35 -15.43 5.32
CA GLU A 144 -4.23 -16.31 5.68
C GLU A 144 -4.26 -17.61 4.88
N ALA A 145 -5.43 -18.25 4.76
CA ALA A 145 -5.54 -19.51 4.02
C ALA A 145 -5.22 -19.36 2.53
N ILE A 146 -5.65 -18.25 1.92
CA ILE A 146 -5.46 -17.98 0.48
C ILE A 146 -4.01 -17.57 0.21
N PHE A 147 -3.44 -16.64 0.95
CA PHE A 147 -2.15 -16.02 0.60
C PHE A 147 -0.97 -16.49 1.46
N LEU A 148 -1.20 -16.77 2.74
CA LEU A 148 -0.13 -17.10 3.69
C LEU A 148 0.06 -18.61 3.91
N GLY A 149 -0.79 -19.44 3.31
CA GLY A 149 -0.61 -20.88 3.25
C GLY A 149 0.66 -21.29 2.49
N ARG A 150 1.01 -22.58 2.61
CA ARG A 150 2.16 -23.19 1.92
C ARG A 150 3.52 -22.54 2.22
N ALA A 151 3.71 -21.97 3.42
CA ALA A 151 4.99 -21.37 3.82
C ALA A 151 6.16 -22.38 3.85
N ASP A 152 5.86 -23.69 3.86
CA ASP A 152 6.82 -24.79 3.66
C ASP A 152 7.40 -24.85 2.23
N ASP A 153 6.72 -24.24 1.26
CA ASP A 153 7.08 -24.25 -0.16
C ASP A 153 7.27 -22.83 -0.68
N ILE A 154 8.51 -22.35 -0.60
CA ILE A 154 8.89 -20.95 -0.92
C ILE A 154 8.41 -20.53 -2.31
N THR A 155 8.48 -21.42 -3.31
CA THR A 155 8.10 -21.05 -4.69
C THR A 155 6.59 -20.81 -4.82
N LEU A 156 5.77 -21.67 -4.21
CA LEU A 156 4.32 -21.51 -4.24
C LEU A 156 3.87 -20.35 -3.35
N HIS A 157 4.49 -20.19 -2.19
CA HIS A 157 4.23 -19.06 -1.31
C HIS A 157 4.48 -17.73 -2.01
N GLU A 158 5.65 -17.56 -2.66
CA GLU A 158 5.97 -16.36 -3.43
C GLU A 158 5.00 -16.08 -4.58
N TYR A 159 4.52 -17.14 -5.24
CA TYR A 159 3.49 -16.99 -6.27
C TYR A 159 2.18 -16.45 -5.70
N ARG A 160 1.70 -16.98 -4.57
CA ARG A 160 0.49 -16.48 -3.91
C ARG A 160 0.66 -15.03 -3.43
N LEU A 161 1.82 -14.68 -2.86
CA LEU A 161 2.14 -13.30 -2.48
C LEU A 161 2.18 -12.35 -3.69
N SER A 162 2.66 -12.81 -4.85
CA SER A 162 2.61 -12.00 -6.07
C SER A 162 1.17 -11.64 -6.50
N VAL A 163 0.24 -12.59 -6.38
CA VAL A 163 -1.19 -12.35 -6.66
C VAL A 163 -1.80 -11.44 -5.60
N MET A 164 -1.39 -11.59 -4.34
CA MET A 164 -1.83 -10.72 -3.24
C MET A 164 -1.45 -9.25 -3.49
N PHE A 165 -0.20 -8.97 -3.89
CA PHE A 165 0.22 -7.59 -4.19
C PHE A 165 -0.56 -7.01 -5.37
N GLN A 166 -0.78 -7.78 -6.43
CA GLN A 166 -1.63 -7.33 -7.53
C GLN A 166 -3.07 -7.08 -7.09
N LEU A 167 -3.61 -7.91 -6.19
CA LEU A 167 -4.93 -7.67 -5.58
C LEU A 167 -4.96 -6.36 -4.79
N VAL A 168 -3.90 -6.03 -4.04
CA VAL A 168 -3.80 -4.75 -3.33
C VAL A 168 -3.88 -3.58 -4.31
N SER A 169 -3.09 -3.60 -5.38
CA SER A 169 -3.16 -2.55 -6.41
C SER A 169 -4.56 -2.45 -7.01
N PHE A 170 -5.17 -3.58 -7.37
CA PHE A 170 -6.54 -3.58 -7.92
C PHE A 170 -7.55 -3.01 -6.92
N SER A 171 -7.40 -3.35 -5.64
CA SER A 171 -8.33 -2.94 -4.56
C SER A 171 -8.21 -1.48 -4.16
N ILE A 172 -7.12 -0.81 -4.53
CA ILE A 172 -6.97 0.64 -4.37
C ILE A 172 -7.75 1.36 -5.49
N GLN A 173 -7.59 0.89 -6.74
CA GLN A 173 -8.30 1.45 -7.88
C GLN A 173 -9.81 1.18 -7.85
N TYR A 174 -10.21 -0.02 -7.40
CA TYR A 174 -11.59 -0.41 -7.16
C TYR A 174 -11.76 -0.61 -5.64
N PRO A 175 -12.29 0.38 -4.91
CA PRO A 175 -12.03 0.55 -3.48
C PRO A 175 -12.54 -0.62 -2.63
N VAL A 176 -11.66 -1.59 -2.38
CA VAL A 176 -11.78 -2.70 -1.41
C VAL A 176 -10.62 -2.58 -0.43
N VAL A 177 -10.46 -1.38 0.13
CA VAL A 177 -9.28 -0.96 0.90
C VAL A 177 -9.07 -1.78 2.19
N GLN A 178 -10.08 -2.52 2.66
CA GLN A 178 -9.96 -3.35 3.85
C GLN A 178 -8.90 -4.47 3.67
N ILE A 179 -8.60 -4.88 2.43
CA ILE A 179 -7.54 -5.86 2.18
C ILE A 179 -6.17 -5.35 2.62
N LEU A 180 -5.92 -4.03 2.56
CA LEU A 180 -4.66 -3.46 3.03
C LEU A 180 -4.48 -3.66 4.53
N ASN A 181 -5.56 -3.61 5.33
CA ASN A 181 -5.47 -3.89 6.76
C ASN A 181 -5.00 -5.33 7.04
N HIS A 182 -5.40 -6.29 6.21
CA HIS A 182 -4.92 -7.68 6.32
C HIS A 182 -3.45 -7.81 5.93
N VAL A 183 -3.05 -7.16 4.83
CA VAL A 183 -1.65 -7.16 4.37
C VAL A 183 -0.75 -6.46 5.38
N MET A 184 -1.14 -5.29 5.89
CA MET A 184 -0.38 -4.58 6.92
C MET A 184 -0.34 -5.36 8.23
N GLY A 185 -1.46 -5.96 8.65
CA GLY A 185 -1.50 -6.83 9.82
C GLY A 185 -0.51 -8.00 9.72
N TRP A 186 -0.41 -8.62 8.55
CA TRP A 186 0.59 -9.66 8.29
C TRP A 186 2.02 -9.11 8.30
N LEU A 187 2.29 -8.04 7.54
CA LEU A 187 3.64 -7.44 7.45
C LEU A 187 4.16 -7.04 8.83
N CYS A 188 3.33 -6.43 9.67
CA CYS A 188 3.71 -6.01 11.03
C CYS A 188 3.93 -7.20 12.00
N GLN A 189 3.49 -8.41 11.65
CA GLN A 189 3.66 -9.62 12.46
C GLN A 189 4.83 -10.50 12.01
N LEU A 190 5.51 -10.15 10.90
CA LEU A 190 6.68 -10.88 10.44
C LEU A 190 7.80 -10.81 11.49
N LYS A 191 8.33 -11.98 11.86
CA LYS A 191 9.39 -12.09 12.88
C LYS A 191 10.77 -11.70 12.36
N SER A 192 10.99 -11.84 11.05
CA SER A 192 12.25 -11.48 10.40
C SER A 192 12.16 -10.06 9.88
N GLU A 193 13.03 -9.19 10.40
CA GLU A 193 13.18 -7.81 9.92
C GLU A 193 13.52 -7.76 8.42
N GLU A 194 14.37 -8.68 7.95
CA GLU A 194 14.76 -8.76 6.54
C GLU A 194 13.55 -9.07 5.64
N GLN A 195 12.70 -10.02 6.04
CA GLN A 195 11.49 -10.34 5.29
C GLN A 195 10.47 -9.22 5.35
N GLN A 196 10.31 -8.62 6.54
CA GLN A 196 9.41 -7.48 6.71
C GLN A 196 9.81 -6.35 5.77
N LYS A 197 11.09 -5.98 5.76
CA LYS A 197 11.64 -4.97 4.85
C LYS A 197 11.44 -5.36 3.39
N LEU A 198 11.80 -6.57 2.98
CA LEU A 198 11.65 -7.05 1.60
C LEU A 198 10.22 -6.93 1.07
N TYR A 199 9.23 -7.40 1.83
CA TYR A 199 7.84 -7.38 1.40
C TYR A 199 7.19 -6.00 1.52
N SER A 200 7.58 -5.21 2.53
CA SER A 200 7.23 -3.79 2.62
C SER A 200 7.73 -3.00 1.40
N ASP A 201 8.97 -3.23 1.00
CA ASP A 201 9.60 -2.58 -0.13
C ASP A 201 8.93 -2.93 -1.45
N ARG A 202 8.66 -4.23 -1.65
CA ARG A 202 7.92 -4.72 -2.81
C ARG A 202 6.51 -4.13 -2.91
N LEU A 203 5.82 -3.99 -1.78
CA LEU A 203 4.50 -3.36 -1.75
C LEU A 203 4.59 -1.89 -2.14
N ILE A 204 5.47 -1.13 -1.49
CA ILE A 204 5.58 0.31 -1.69
C ILE A 204 6.09 0.65 -3.10
N ASP A 205 7.08 -0.06 -3.62
CA ASP A 205 7.58 0.15 -4.98
C ASP A 205 6.47 -0.03 -6.02
N MET A 206 5.66 -1.09 -5.88
CA MET A 206 4.50 -1.33 -6.75
C MET A 206 3.45 -0.21 -6.62
N ILE A 207 3.14 0.24 -5.41
CA ILE A 207 2.17 1.33 -5.22
C ILE A 207 2.68 2.65 -5.81
N VAL A 208 3.95 2.99 -5.58
CA VAL A 208 4.58 4.19 -6.13
C VAL A 208 4.57 4.12 -7.65
N GLU A 209 4.91 2.98 -8.24
CA GLU A 209 4.85 2.80 -9.69
C GLU A 209 3.43 3.01 -10.23
N HIS A 210 2.45 2.30 -9.69
CA HIS A 210 1.10 2.31 -10.25
C HIS A 210 0.32 3.61 -10.02
N PHE A 211 0.53 4.28 -8.88
CA PHE A 211 -0.34 5.38 -8.45
C PHE A 211 0.36 6.72 -8.33
N VAL A 212 1.70 6.77 -8.25
CA VAL A 212 2.42 8.03 -8.07
C VAL A 212 3.20 8.39 -9.33
N ARG A 213 4.02 7.48 -9.84
CA ARG A 213 4.88 7.72 -11.01
C ARG A 213 4.08 7.91 -12.30
N LEU A 214 2.99 7.18 -12.43
CA LEU A 214 2.07 7.27 -13.58
C LEU A 214 1.00 8.35 -13.41
N SER A 215 0.94 9.03 -12.25
CA SER A 215 -0.05 10.08 -12.01
C SER A 215 0.29 11.35 -12.77
N ASN A 216 -0.72 11.96 -13.38
CA ASN A 216 -0.64 13.24 -14.06
C ASN A 216 -1.97 14.00 -13.95
N GLU A 217 -2.02 15.22 -14.48
CA GLU A 217 -3.19 16.11 -14.40
C GLU A 217 -4.48 15.50 -14.98
N GLU A 218 -4.37 14.58 -15.95
CA GLU A 218 -5.52 13.98 -16.63
C GLU A 218 -6.07 12.76 -15.87
N ASN A 219 -5.19 11.86 -15.41
CA ASN A 219 -5.60 10.58 -14.83
C ASN A 219 -5.69 10.59 -13.30
N LYS A 220 -4.97 11.50 -12.65
CA LYS A 220 -4.88 11.70 -11.20
C LYS A 220 -4.85 10.41 -10.39
N LEU A 221 -4.01 9.46 -10.82
CA LEU A 221 -3.95 8.13 -10.21
C LEU A 221 -3.62 8.17 -8.70
N ASN A 222 -2.92 9.20 -8.23
CA ASN A 222 -2.63 9.36 -6.80
C ASN A 222 -3.89 9.52 -5.95
N GLU A 223 -4.98 10.06 -6.49
CA GLU A 223 -6.22 10.30 -5.74
C GLU A 223 -6.87 8.99 -5.24
N TYR A 224 -6.62 7.86 -5.92
CA TYR A 224 -7.10 6.55 -5.45
C TYR A 224 -6.49 6.13 -4.11
N LEU A 225 -5.36 6.71 -3.71
CA LEU A 225 -4.72 6.46 -2.41
C LEU A 225 -5.31 7.32 -1.28
N HIS A 226 -6.05 8.40 -1.59
CA HIS A 226 -6.60 9.31 -0.57
C HIS A 226 -7.46 8.62 0.49
N PRO A 227 -8.35 7.66 0.16
CA PRO A 227 -9.18 7.00 1.17
C PRO A 227 -8.40 6.22 2.24
N LEU A 228 -7.11 5.89 1.98
CA LEU A 228 -6.28 5.14 2.91
C LEU A 228 -5.95 5.91 4.18
N GLU A 229 -5.96 7.25 4.13
CA GLU A 229 -5.73 8.11 5.29
C GLU A 229 -6.69 7.83 6.45
N ASN A 230 -7.90 7.34 6.15
CA ASN A 230 -8.96 7.03 7.11
C ASN A 230 -9.15 5.51 7.30
N SER A 231 -8.51 4.69 6.47
CA SER A 231 -8.80 3.25 6.37
C SER A 231 -7.67 2.34 6.82
N CYS A 232 -6.41 2.79 6.77
CA CYS A 232 -5.23 1.97 7.08
C CYS A 232 -4.03 2.83 7.52
N SER A 233 -3.97 3.18 8.81
CA SER A 233 -2.89 4.05 9.35
C SER A 233 -1.51 3.39 9.31
N GLU A 234 -1.42 2.06 9.45
CA GLU A 234 -0.17 1.30 9.28
C GLU A 234 0.40 1.47 7.88
N PHE A 235 -0.45 1.44 6.85
CA PHE A 235 -0.02 1.68 5.48
C PHE A 235 0.47 3.12 5.30
N CYS A 236 -0.25 4.12 5.85
CA CYS A 236 0.20 5.50 5.79
C CYS A 236 1.59 5.69 6.41
N ALA A 237 1.85 5.07 7.58
CA ALA A 237 3.16 5.10 8.21
C ALA A 237 4.23 4.44 7.34
N LEU A 238 3.93 3.26 6.76
CA LEU A 238 4.85 2.57 5.87
C LEU A 238 5.15 3.40 4.61
N PHE A 239 4.13 4.02 4.02
CA PHE A 239 4.25 4.87 2.84
C PHE A 239 5.16 6.06 3.12
N VAL A 240 4.91 6.80 4.21
CA VAL A 240 5.74 7.94 4.64
C VAL A 240 7.20 7.53 4.85
N ALA A 241 7.45 6.35 5.42
CA ALA A 241 8.80 5.85 5.68
C ALA A 241 9.57 5.36 4.45
N ARG A 242 8.88 4.97 3.37
CA ARG A 242 9.49 4.19 2.28
C ARG A 242 9.26 4.77 0.89
N ALA A 243 8.11 5.39 0.60
CA ALA A 243 7.76 5.81 -0.76
C ALA A 243 8.79 6.76 -1.40
N PRO A 244 9.39 7.72 -0.68
CA PRO A 244 10.46 8.57 -1.22
C PRO A 244 11.77 7.85 -1.60
N LEU A 245 11.89 6.56 -1.28
CA LEU A 245 13.01 5.71 -1.72
C LEU A 245 12.79 5.14 -3.13
N TYR A 246 11.54 5.05 -3.58
CA TYR A 246 11.15 4.41 -4.85
C TYR A 246 10.66 5.40 -5.91
N GLY A 247 10.52 6.68 -5.57
CA GLY A 247 10.08 7.71 -6.52
C GLY A 247 10.75 9.05 -6.25
N ALA A 248 10.69 9.93 -7.24
CA ALA A 248 11.00 11.35 -7.02
C ALA A 248 9.93 11.96 -6.10
N LEU A 249 10.31 13.04 -5.40
CA LEU A 249 9.39 13.90 -4.66
C LEU A 249 8.63 14.78 -5.66
N SER A 250 7.78 14.15 -6.47
CA SER A 250 6.89 14.82 -7.42
C SER A 250 5.68 15.41 -6.69
N PRO A 251 4.93 16.37 -7.29
CA PRO A 251 3.74 16.93 -6.66
C PRO A 251 2.73 15.88 -6.16
N PRO A 252 2.42 14.78 -6.92
CA PRO A 252 1.57 13.71 -6.40
C PRO A 252 2.14 12.99 -5.16
N MET A 253 3.46 12.85 -5.05
CA MET A 253 4.11 12.25 -3.88
C MET A 253 3.98 13.18 -2.66
N ILE A 254 4.22 14.48 -2.85
CA ILE A 254 4.15 15.48 -1.77
C ILE A 254 2.71 15.63 -1.28
N GLU A 255 1.73 15.69 -2.18
CA GLU A 255 0.30 15.73 -1.82
C GLU A 255 -0.08 14.56 -0.91
N LEU A 256 0.29 13.33 -1.30
CA LEU A 256 0.02 12.12 -0.51
C LEU A 256 0.75 12.14 0.83
N PHE A 257 2.01 12.59 0.84
CA PHE A 257 2.80 12.68 2.06
C PHE A 257 2.17 13.64 3.06
N ASN A 258 1.84 14.86 2.62
CA ASN A 258 1.19 15.89 3.43
C ASN A 258 -0.13 15.36 3.98
N ARG A 259 -0.98 14.81 3.11
CA ARG A 259 -2.29 14.25 3.48
C ARG A 259 -2.19 13.14 4.53
N PHE A 260 -1.30 12.16 4.31
CA PHE A 260 -1.11 11.06 5.26
C PHE A 260 -0.52 11.54 6.59
N CYS A 261 0.38 12.53 6.55
CA CYS A 261 0.97 13.12 7.73
C CYS A 261 -0.04 13.95 8.52
N SER A 262 -0.73 14.92 7.92
CA SER A 262 -1.72 15.77 8.60
C SER A 262 -2.76 14.96 9.36
N ARG A 263 -3.21 13.83 8.79
CA ARG A 263 -4.21 12.96 9.42
C ARG A 263 -3.64 11.97 10.45
N ASN A 264 -2.46 11.40 10.19
CA ASN A 264 -1.93 10.25 10.95
C ASN A 264 -0.62 10.53 11.70
N MET A 265 -0.13 11.77 11.77
CA MET A 265 1.20 12.14 12.28
C MET A 265 1.60 11.44 13.58
N GLN A 266 0.71 11.45 14.58
CA GLN A 266 0.95 10.83 15.88
C GLN A 266 1.09 9.30 15.79
N PHE A 267 0.27 8.69 14.93
CA PHE A 267 0.34 7.26 14.67
C PHE A 267 1.64 6.90 13.95
N VAL A 268 2.02 7.66 12.92
CA VAL A 268 3.25 7.44 12.14
C VAL A 268 4.47 7.43 13.06
N LEU A 269 4.61 8.44 13.92
CA LEU A 269 5.71 8.53 14.88
C LEU A 269 5.72 7.38 15.89
N ARG A 270 4.55 7.03 16.44
CA ARG A 270 4.40 5.86 17.31
C ARG A 270 4.85 4.59 16.58
N HIS A 271 4.45 4.43 15.33
CA HIS A 271 4.80 3.27 14.53
C HIS A 271 6.31 3.20 14.24
N PHE A 272 6.96 4.33 13.96
CA PHE A 272 8.42 4.41 13.80
C PHE A 272 9.17 4.08 15.08
N ARG A 273 8.61 4.47 16.23
CA ARG A 273 9.13 4.06 17.54
C ARG A 273 9.01 2.56 17.78
N ASP A 274 7.82 2.01 17.53
CA ASP A 274 7.51 0.62 17.81
C ASP A 274 8.14 -0.34 16.76
N THR A 275 8.56 0.20 15.60
CA THR A 275 9.28 -0.52 14.52
C THR A 275 10.64 0.17 14.21
N PRO A 276 11.69 -0.05 15.04
CA PRO A 276 12.90 0.76 14.99
C PRO A 276 13.65 0.77 13.66
N TRP A 277 13.67 -0.35 12.93
CA TRP A 277 14.33 -0.41 11.62
C TRP A 277 13.69 0.53 10.60
N LEU A 278 12.36 0.66 10.64
CA LEU A 278 11.59 1.52 9.76
C LEU A 278 11.86 2.99 10.10
N GLY A 279 11.85 3.31 11.39
CA GLY A 279 12.18 4.65 11.87
C GLY A 279 13.62 5.06 11.55
N ASN A 280 14.58 4.15 11.73
CA ASN A 280 15.99 4.39 11.39
C ASN A 280 16.18 4.64 9.88
N GLU A 281 15.55 3.83 9.03
CA GLU A 281 15.62 4.02 7.57
C GLU A 281 14.96 5.33 7.14
N PHE A 282 13.84 5.73 7.75
CA PHE A 282 13.23 7.04 7.51
C PHE A 282 14.20 8.16 7.88
N ALA A 283 14.78 8.10 9.08
CA ALA A 283 15.72 9.11 9.56
C ALA A 283 16.97 9.27 8.69
N GLU A 284 17.53 8.15 8.22
CA GLU A 284 18.78 8.16 7.46
C GLU A 284 18.59 8.47 5.97
N LYS A 285 17.47 8.04 5.37
CA LYS A 285 17.34 8.01 3.91
C LYS A 285 16.19 8.86 3.36
N VAL A 286 15.10 8.97 4.09
CA VAL A 286 13.91 9.72 3.63
C VAL A 286 13.95 11.15 4.14
N PHE A 287 14.15 11.34 5.45
CA PHE A 287 14.15 12.65 6.06
C PHE A 287 15.12 13.64 5.38
N PRO A 288 16.38 13.26 5.06
CA PRO A 288 17.29 14.17 4.37
C PRO A 288 16.80 14.59 2.98
N LYS A 289 16.16 13.66 2.24
CA LYS A 289 15.59 13.96 0.92
C LYS A 289 14.43 14.95 1.01
N LEU A 290 13.58 14.83 2.03
CA LEU A 290 12.46 15.76 2.24
C LEU A 290 12.99 17.17 2.54
N VAL A 291 14.02 17.26 3.39
CA VAL A 291 14.66 18.55 3.70
C VAL A 291 15.32 19.16 2.46
N GLU A 292 16.06 18.36 1.69
CA GLU A 292 16.69 18.83 0.43
C GLU A 292 15.65 19.36 -0.56
N HIS A 293 14.49 18.69 -0.67
CA HIS A 293 13.41 19.12 -1.53
C HIS A 293 12.79 20.44 -1.06
N ILE A 294 12.45 20.57 0.22
CA ILE A 294 11.93 21.82 0.79
C ILE A 294 12.87 23.00 0.51
N LEU A 295 14.18 22.78 0.67
CA LEU A 295 15.17 23.83 0.48
C LEU A 295 15.39 24.21 -0.99
N SER A 296 14.93 23.36 -1.92
CA SER A 296 15.07 23.57 -3.36
C SER A 296 13.76 24.04 -4.03
N ASP A 297 12.62 23.86 -3.36
CA ASP A 297 11.28 24.07 -3.90
C ASP A 297 10.54 25.13 -3.07
N GLU A 298 10.24 26.27 -3.70
CA GLU A 298 9.57 27.44 -3.08
C GLU A 298 8.04 27.43 -3.28
N THR A 299 7.42 26.27 -3.56
CA THR A 299 5.97 26.16 -3.79
C THR A 299 5.15 26.04 -2.48
N GLU A 300 3.86 26.37 -2.50
CA GLU A 300 2.97 26.26 -1.32
C GLU A 300 2.88 24.84 -0.74
N ASP A 301 3.02 23.79 -1.57
CA ASP A 301 3.08 22.40 -1.11
C ASP A 301 4.34 22.12 -0.25
N SER A 302 5.41 22.90 -0.47
CA SER A 302 6.64 22.92 0.32
C SER A 302 6.40 23.44 1.74
N ASP A 303 5.48 24.39 1.94
CA ASP A 303 5.17 24.95 3.28
C ASP A 303 4.46 23.92 4.17
N ASN A 304 3.53 23.16 3.59
CA ASN A 304 2.84 22.07 4.28
C ASN A 304 3.79 20.92 4.62
N LEU A 305 4.70 20.60 3.68
CA LEU A 305 5.74 19.60 3.90
C LEU A 305 6.73 20.04 4.98
N SER A 306 7.12 21.32 4.98
CA SER A 306 7.97 21.94 6.00
C SER A 306 7.37 21.79 7.40
N SER A 307 6.07 22.04 7.53
CA SER A 307 5.34 21.85 8.79
C SER A 307 5.41 20.40 9.27
N CYS A 308 5.21 19.43 8.37
CA CYS A 308 5.32 18.01 8.68
C CYS A 308 6.74 17.63 9.13
N VAL A 309 7.76 18.06 8.40
CA VAL A 309 9.17 17.80 8.69
C VAL A 309 9.59 18.41 10.03
N CYS A 310 9.18 19.64 10.31
CA CYS A 310 9.37 20.33 11.59
C CYS A 310 8.74 19.54 12.75
N TYR A 311 7.52 19.05 12.57
CA TYR A 311 6.84 18.23 13.57
C TYR A 311 7.58 16.92 13.83
N PHE A 312 7.97 16.20 12.77
CA PHE A 312 8.76 14.97 12.88
C PHE A 312 10.05 15.22 13.67
N LEU A 313 10.82 16.24 13.29
CA LEU A 313 12.04 16.59 14.00
C LEU A 313 11.79 16.79 15.50
N PHE A 314 10.84 17.68 15.82
CA PHE A 314 10.62 18.10 17.19
C PHE A 314 10.21 16.91 18.06
N ARG A 315 9.22 16.13 17.59
CA ARG A 315 8.72 15.00 18.35
C ARG A 315 9.72 13.85 18.43
N TRP A 316 10.49 13.62 17.38
CA TRP A 316 11.60 12.65 17.41
C TRP A 316 12.66 13.03 18.42
N HIS A 317 13.02 14.32 18.51
CA HIS A 317 13.98 14.80 19.48
C HIS A 317 13.48 14.60 20.92
N LEU A 318 12.20 14.90 21.17
CA LEU A 318 11.57 14.61 22.46
C LEU A 318 11.58 13.11 22.78
N ASP A 319 11.18 12.26 21.85
CA ASP A 319 11.06 10.82 22.08
C ASP A 319 12.46 10.15 22.24
N VAL A 320 13.46 10.59 21.48
CA VAL A 320 14.88 10.13 21.59
C VAL A 320 15.55 10.64 22.86
N LEU A 321 15.23 11.86 23.33
CA LEU A 321 15.75 12.39 24.60
C LEU A 321 15.04 11.82 25.83
N ALA A 322 13.77 11.41 25.70
CA ALA A 322 12.98 10.91 26.82
C ALA A 322 13.30 9.46 27.23
N THR A 323 14.01 8.69 26.40
CA THR A 323 14.18 7.25 26.61
C THR A 323 15.63 6.82 26.75
N ALA A 324 16.21 7.06 27.94
CA ALA A 324 17.44 6.41 28.39
C ALA A 324 17.29 4.87 28.54
N GLU A 325 16.05 4.36 28.53
CA GLU A 325 15.72 2.95 28.67
C GLU A 325 14.71 2.51 27.56
N ARG A 326 15.20 1.84 26.50
CA ARG A 326 14.49 0.94 25.53
C ARG A 326 14.14 1.41 24.10
N LYS A 327 14.32 0.44 23.18
CA LYS A 327 13.58 0.05 21.94
C LYS A 327 12.84 1.14 21.14
N GLY A 328 13.53 2.22 20.78
CA GLY A 328 13.10 3.15 19.73
C GLY A 328 14.13 3.21 18.60
N PRO A 329 13.87 4.00 17.53
CA PRO A 329 14.88 4.31 16.54
C PRO A 329 16.11 4.93 17.21
N THR A 330 17.27 4.39 16.88
CA THR A 330 18.58 4.82 17.40
C THR A 330 19.18 5.95 16.59
N LYS A 331 18.68 6.19 15.37
CA LYS A 331 19.16 7.22 14.47
C LYS A 331 18.48 8.53 14.77
N ARG A 332 19.27 9.60 14.82
CA ARG A 332 18.77 10.96 15.05
C ARG A 332 18.30 11.54 13.73
N LEU A 333 17.25 12.36 13.78
CA LEU A 333 16.92 13.25 12.67
C LEU A 333 17.91 14.41 12.71
N GLU A 334 18.82 14.44 11.74
CA GLU A 334 19.89 15.43 11.68
C GLU A 334 19.50 16.58 10.75
N ILE A 335 18.83 17.59 11.32
CA ILE A 335 18.56 18.86 10.59
C ILE A 335 19.86 19.61 10.30
N SER A 336 20.80 19.55 11.25
CA SER A 336 22.06 20.26 11.15
C SER A 336 22.85 19.86 9.91
N PHE A 337 22.84 18.59 9.50
CA PHE A 337 23.56 18.17 8.29
C PHE A 337 22.89 18.61 6.99
N SER A 338 21.57 18.49 6.88
CA SER A 338 20.86 18.81 5.64
C SER A 338 20.86 20.30 5.31
N LEU A 339 20.80 21.18 6.31
CA LEU A 339 20.97 22.63 6.12
C LEU A 339 22.41 23.03 5.79
N LEU A 340 23.41 22.30 6.33
CA LEU A 340 24.84 22.59 6.12
C LEU A 340 25.40 22.06 4.79
N ILE A 341 24.80 21.02 4.21
CA ILE A 341 25.19 20.48 2.90
C ILE A 341 24.92 21.50 1.77
N ILE A 342 23.89 22.33 1.91
CA ILE A 342 23.57 23.38 0.92
C ILE A 342 24.52 24.58 1.00
N HIS A 343 25.06 24.88 2.19
CA HIS A 343 26.01 25.98 2.39
C HIS A 343 27.50 25.60 2.23
N GLY A 344 27.80 24.44 1.66
CA GLY A 344 29.16 24.13 1.18
C GLY A 344 30.20 23.82 2.26
N GLN A 345 29.82 23.64 3.52
CA GLN A 345 30.75 23.24 4.59
C GLN A 345 30.67 21.73 4.85
N LYS A 346 31.38 20.96 4.00
CA LYS A 346 31.35 19.49 4.01
C LYS A 346 32.15 18.81 5.13
N GLU A 347 33.04 19.50 5.85
CA GLU A 347 34.10 18.81 6.61
C GLU A 347 34.08 18.94 8.15
N GLU A 348 33.40 19.91 8.77
CA GLU A 348 33.51 20.10 10.23
C GLU A 348 32.39 19.50 11.08
N LEU A 349 31.25 19.11 10.50
CA LEU A 349 30.07 18.67 11.27
C LEU A 349 29.74 17.18 11.26
N ALA A 350 30.46 16.37 10.47
CA ALA A 350 30.51 14.90 10.56
C ALA A 350 30.69 14.41 12.02
N ALA A 351 31.29 15.25 12.86
CA ALA A 351 31.56 15.00 14.27
C ALA A 351 30.41 15.34 15.24
N ILE A 352 29.22 15.79 14.80
CA ILE A 352 28.08 16.06 15.71
C ILE A 352 27.08 14.90 15.70
N GLY A 353 26.79 14.32 14.53
CA GLY A 353 25.89 13.17 14.40
C GLY A 353 26.37 11.89 15.11
N ALA A 354 27.68 11.75 15.26
CA ALA A 354 28.33 10.63 15.94
C ALA A 354 28.79 10.95 17.37
N SER A 355 28.57 12.15 17.91
CA SER A 355 29.21 12.59 19.15
C SER A 355 28.28 12.69 20.34
N THR A 356 28.73 12.12 21.45
CA THR A 356 28.25 12.31 22.83
C THR A 356 28.46 13.74 23.37
N LYS A 357 28.60 14.74 22.50
CA LYS A 357 28.84 16.14 22.90
C LYS A 357 27.62 16.70 23.64
N CYS A 358 27.93 17.44 24.70
CA CYS A 358 26.99 18.07 25.62
C CYS A 358 25.97 18.96 24.86
N ASP A 359 24.69 18.89 25.23
CA ASP A 359 23.57 19.68 24.66
C ASP A 359 23.94 21.15 24.38
N GLU A 360 24.78 21.74 25.24
CA GLU A 360 25.29 23.12 25.16
C GLU A 360 26.05 23.43 23.85
N ALA A 361 26.88 22.50 23.37
CA ALA A 361 27.69 22.68 22.18
C ALA A 361 26.83 22.62 20.91
N ILE A 362 25.82 21.73 20.91
CA ILE A 362 24.85 21.61 19.82
C ILE A 362 23.96 22.86 19.77
N ARG A 363 23.50 23.38 20.92
CA ARG A 363 22.71 24.63 20.98
C ARG A 363 23.49 25.85 20.47
N LYS A 364 24.76 26.00 20.86
CA LYS A 364 25.60 27.10 20.37
C LYS A 364 25.78 27.08 18.87
N GLU A 365 25.90 25.89 18.29
CA GLU A 365 26.08 25.76 16.86
C GLU A 365 24.75 25.95 16.10
N LEU A 366 23.64 25.41 16.62
CA LEU A 366 22.30 25.68 16.10
C LEU A 366 21.94 27.18 16.10
N GLN A 367 22.35 27.93 17.13
CA GLN A 367 22.15 29.39 17.22
C GLN A 367 22.95 30.19 16.18
N ARG A 368 24.03 29.62 15.63
CA ARG A 368 24.88 30.27 14.63
C ARG A 368 24.46 29.97 13.20
N LEU A 369 23.60 28.96 12.99
CA LEU A 369 23.13 28.59 11.67
C LEU A 369 22.10 29.60 11.18
N GLU A 370 22.32 30.15 10.00
CA GLU A 370 21.26 30.78 9.23
C GLU A 370 20.36 29.67 8.69
N VAL A 371 19.13 29.60 9.21
CA VAL A 371 18.14 28.60 8.80
C VAL A 371 16.95 29.30 8.14
N PRO A 372 16.26 28.65 7.18
CA PRO A 372 15.06 29.21 6.57
C PRO A 372 14.01 29.56 7.62
N GLU A 373 13.18 30.55 7.32
CA GLU A 373 12.19 31.11 8.27
C GLU A 373 11.28 30.03 8.87
N ASP A 374 10.85 29.03 8.09
CA ASP A 374 9.97 27.95 8.57
C ASP A 374 10.64 27.04 9.61
N PHE A 375 11.97 26.96 9.61
CA PHE A 375 12.74 26.19 10.59
C PHE A 375 13.20 27.02 11.80
N LYS A 376 13.19 28.36 11.71
CA LYS A 376 13.63 29.24 12.82
C LYS A 376 12.86 29.01 14.12
N PRO A 377 11.51 28.90 14.14
CA PRO A 377 10.77 28.63 15.37
C PRO A 377 11.23 27.35 16.06
N VAL A 378 11.48 26.30 15.28
CA VAL A 378 11.91 24.99 15.80
C VAL A 378 13.34 25.06 16.33
N VAL A 379 14.25 25.72 15.62
CA VAL A 379 15.65 25.91 16.07
C VAL A 379 15.70 26.74 17.35
N LEU A 380 14.96 27.86 17.41
CA LEU A 380 14.87 28.69 18.62
C LEU A 380 14.29 27.89 19.80
N MET A 381 13.27 27.07 19.57
CA MET A 381 12.69 26.21 20.59
C MET A 381 13.64 25.11 21.06
N LEU A 382 14.30 24.38 20.15
CA LEU A 382 15.31 23.37 20.50
C LEU A 382 16.49 23.98 21.28
N CYS A 383 16.79 25.26 21.05
CA CYS A 383 17.80 26.00 21.80
C CYS A 383 17.31 26.54 23.15
N SER A 384 16.00 26.53 23.41
CA SER A 384 15.42 27.02 24.66
C SER A 384 15.45 25.94 25.76
N GLU A 385 15.74 26.33 27.01
CA GLU A 385 15.69 25.39 28.15
C GLU A 385 14.25 24.90 28.47
N GLY A 386 13.23 25.54 27.88
CA GLY A 386 11.82 25.25 28.12
C GLY A 386 11.32 23.91 27.59
N VAL A 387 12.00 23.30 26.61
CA VAL A 387 11.59 22.00 26.02
C VAL A 387 11.64 20.86 27.04
N LYS A 388 12.56 20.92 28.01
CA LYS A 388 12.61 19.96 29.13
C LYS A 388 11.49 20.18 30.15
N ASN A 389 10.93 21.39 30.22
CA ASN A 389 10.01 21.82 31.28
C ASN A 389 8.53 21.84 30.85
N ASN A 390 8.22 21.99 29.55
CA ASN A 390 6.85 21.94 29.03
C ASN A 390 6.77 21.39 27.59
N PRO A 391 7.06 20.10 27.37
CA PRO A 391 7.08 19.51 26.04
C PRO A 391 5.69 19.48 25.37
N GLN A 392 4.61 19.36 26.14
CA GLN A 392 3.24 19.28 25.59
C GLN A 392 2.75 20.64 25.08
N GLY A 393 2.95 21.74 25.83
CA GLY A 393 2.55 23.07 25.37
C GLY A 393 3.29 23.53 24.11
N VAL A 394 4.48 22.99 23.86
CA VAL A 394 5.22 23.25 22.61
C VAL A 394 4.64 22.47 21.42
N ILE A 395 4.24 21.22 21.63
CA ILE A 395 3.55 20.42 20.61
C ILE A 395 2.23 21.10 20.24
N ASP A 396 1.49 21.55 21.25
CA ASP A 396 0.21 22.24 21.06
C ASP A 396 0.43 23.54 20.25
N ALA A 397 1.49 24.32 20.49
CA ALA A 397 1.80 25.51 19.70
C ALA A 397 2.19 25.23 18.24
N ILE A 398 2.93 24.14 17.97
CA ILE A 398 3.29 23.72 16.60
C ILE A 398 2.06 23.17 15.87
N SER A 399 1.23 22.38 16.56
CA SER A 399 -0.04 21.90 16.04
C SER A 399 -1.04 23.05 15.83
N GLU A 400 -1.06 24.06 16.69
CA GLU A 400 -1.87 25.29 16.53
C GLU A 400 -1.37 26.17 15.38
N LEU A 401 -0.06 26.27 15.12
CA LEU A 401 0.47 26.94 13.92
C LEU A 401 -0.01 26.26 12.63
N HIS A 402 -0.11 24.92 12.64
CA HIS A 402 -0.68 24.16 11.52
C HIS A 402 -2.19 24.35 11.41
N LEU A 403 -2.92 24.27 12.53
CA LEU A 403 -4.38 24.42 12.59
C LEU A 403 -4.84 25.86 12.23
N ALA A 404 -4.07 26.87 12.63
CA ALA A 404 -4.33 28.27 12.29
C ALA A 404 -4.13 28.53 10.79
N ARG A 405 -3.11 27.93 10.17
CA ARG A 405 -2.88 28.03 8.70
C ARG A 405 -3.94 27.27 7.91
N GLU A 406 -4.36 26.08 8.34
CA GLU A 406 -5.48 25.36 7.71
C GLU A 406 -6.81 26.14 7.81
N LEU A 407 -7.06 26.83 8.92
CA LEU A 407 -8.24 27.68 9.10
C LEU A 407 -8.18 28.96 8.24
N GLU A 408 -7.00 29.52 7.99
CA GLU A 408 -6.80 30.65 7.07
C GLU A 408 -7.01 30.26 5.60
N GLN A 409 -6.70 29.02 5.21
CA GLN A 409 -6.93 28.51 3.85
C GLN A 409 -8.38 28.09 3.58
N MET A 410 -9.20 27.90 4.63
CA MET A 410 -10.63 27.58 4.52
C MET A 410 -11.55 28.81 4.63
N ALA A 411 -11.00 30.01 4.87
CA ALA A 411 -11.70 31.29 4.91
C ALA A 411 -11.56 32.05 3.58
#